data_AF-Q3UEY3-F1
#
_entry.id   AF-Q3UEY3-F1
#
_cell.length_a   1.000
_cell.length_b   1.000
_cell.length_c   1.000
_cell.angle_alpha   90.00
_cell.angle_beta   90.00
_cell.angle_gamma   90.00
#
_symmetry.space_group_name_H-M   'P 1'
#
loop_
_entity.id
_entity.type
_entity.pdbx_description
1 polymer ?
#
loop_
_entity_poly.entity_id
_entity_poly.type
_entity_poly.pdbx_seq_one_letter_code
_entity_poly.pdbx_strand_id
1 'polypeptide(L)'
;PLPRLSVKKLLEGGKGGIADSVAKWIFKQDLSPELLKCANKERDVENPDEPREGITRSFPEVSEVEIDLGAVPDLLHLAYEQFPCSLELDVLHAHCCWEYVVQWNKDPEEARFLVRSIEHLKHILNPHVQNGIALMMWNTFLVKRFSAATYLMDKVGKSPKDRLCRRDVGMSDTALTSFLGSCLELLQTSLEADISRDEVQVPVLDTEDAWLSVEGPISIVELALEQKPIHYPLVEHHSVLCSILYASMRFSLKSVKPLALFDSKGKNAFFKDLTSIQLLPSGEMDPNFISVRQQFLLKVVSAAVQAQHSKDKDPSAEAANTHWKDLNWPGLAVDLAHHLQVSDDVIRRHYVGELYSHGADLLGEEAIFQVQDKEVLASQLLVLTGQRLAHALFHTQTKEGMELLARLPPTLCTWLKAMNPQDLQNTGVPIAATAKLVHKVMELLPEKHGQYSLALHLIDAVEAMATL
;
A
#
# COMPACT_ATOMS: atom_id res chain seq x y z
N PRO A 1 -7.68 -25.12 -25.41
CA PRO A 1 -8.70 -25.00 -26.48
C PRO A 1 -9.68 -23.85 -26.19
N LEU A 2 -9.90 -22.94 -27.15
CA LEU A 2 -11.04 -22.03 -27.09
C LEU A 2 -12.32 -22.88 -27.03
N PRO A 3 -13.29 -22.57 -26.14
CA PRO A 3 -14.56 -23.27 -26.17
C PRO A 3 -15.13 -23.13 -27.58
N ARG A 4 -15.67 -24.22 -28.14
CA ARG A 4 -16.41 -24.14 -29.42
C ARG A 4 -17.51 -23.10 -29.24
N LEU A 5 -17.31 -21.93 -29.85
CA LEU A 5 -18.31 -20.87 -29.95
C LEU A 5 -19.47 -21.45 -30.75
N SER A 6 -20.67 -21.32 -30.20
CA SER A 6 -21.91 -21.67 -30.89
C SER A 6 -22.90 -20.55 -30.61
N VAL A 7 -23.67 -20.18 -31.63
CA VAL A 7 -24.72 -19.15 -31.50
C VAL A 7 -25.63 -19.47 -30.31
N LYS A 8 -25.98 -20.74 -30.11
CA LYS A 8 -26.78 -21.19 -28.96
C LYS A 8 -26.15 -20.80 -27.61
N LYS A 9 -24.89 -21.17 -27.36
CA LYS A 9 -24.19 -20.83 -26.11
C LYS A 9 -24.06 -19.32 -25.89
N LEU A 10 -23.92 -18.57 -26.97
CA LEU A 10 -23.80 -17.12 -26.90
C LEU A 10 -25.13 -16.48 -26.50
N LEU A 11 -26.24 -16.92 -27.11
CA LEU A 11 -27.60 -16.51 -26.73
C LEU A 11 -27.94 -16.94 -25.30
N GLU A 12 -27.57 -18.15 -24.88
CA GLU A 12 -27.72 -18.62 -23.49
C GLU A 12 -26.92 -17.78 -22.48
N GLY A 13 -25.89 -17.06 -22.94
CA GLY A 13 -25.08 -16.15 -22.13
C GLY A 13 -25.76 -14.80 -21.84
N GLY A 14 -26.92 -14.51 -22.44
CA GLY A 14 -27.66 -13.26 -22.23
C GLY A 14 -26.88 -12.03 -22.68
N LYS A 15 -27.27 -10.86 -22.16
CA LYS A 15 -26.68 -9.56 -22.51
C LYS A 15 -25.18 -9.47 -22.20
N GLY A 16 -24.69 -10.21 -21.20
CA GLY A 16 -23.26 -10.26 -20.85
C GLY A 16 -22.46 -11.30 -21.65
N GLY A 17 -23.09 -12.11 -22.51
CA GLY A 17 -22.46 -13.28 -23.12
C GLY A 17 -21.28 -12.97 -24.04
N ILE A 18 -21.35 -11.86 -24.77
CA ILE A 18 -20.24 -11.37 -25.61
C ILE A 18 -19.07 -10.93 -24.74
N ALA A 19 -19.33 -10.03 -23.77
CA ALA A 19 -18.31 -9.50 -22.87
C ALA A 19 -17.61 -10.63 -22.08
N ASP A 20 -18.37 -11.59 -21.57
CA ASP A 20 -17.84 -12.79 -20.89
C ASP A 20 -16.95 -13.64 -21.81
N SER A 21 -17.35 -13.83 -23.07
CA SER A 21 -16.56 -14.58 -24.05
C SER A 21 -15.24 -13.88 -24.38
N VAL A 22 -15.27 -12.56 -24.57
CA VAL A 22 -14.08 -11.74 -24.86
C VAL A 22 -13.17 -11.66 -23.64
N ALA A 23 -13.71 -11.48 -22.43
CA ALA A 23 -12.94 -11.49 -21.18
C ALA A 23 -12.18 -12.80 -20.98
N LYS A 24 -12.81 -13.96 -21.27
CA LYS A 24 -12.14 -15.27 -21.24
C LYS A 24 -11.05 -15.42 -22.30
N TRP A 25 -11.18 -14.73 -23.43
CA TRP A 25 -10.12 -14.69 -24.45
C TRP A 25 -8.97 -13.79 -24.00
N ILE A 26 -9.26 -12.59 -23.47
CA ILE A 26 -8.28 -11.65 -22.88
C ILE A 26 -7.45 -12.35 -21.80
N PHE A 27 -8.11 -13.04 -20.85
CA PHE A 27 -7.44 -13.81 -19.81
C PHE A 27 -6.46 -14.85 -20.38
N LYS A 28 -6.87 -15.58 -21.44
CA LYS A 28 -6.02 -16.62 -22.04
C LYS A 28 -4.81 -16.06 -22.78
N GLN A 29 -4.93 -14.84 -23.31
CA GLN A 29 -3.84 -14.14 -23.97
C GLN A 29 -2.98 -13.32 -22.98
N ASP A 30 -3.37 -13.24 -21.70
CA ASP A 30 -2.71 -12.45 -20.64
C ASP A 30 -2.50 -10.98 -21.06
N LEU A 31 -3.50 -10.38 -21.72
CA LEU A 31 -3.42 -8.99 -22.20
C LEU A 31 -3.53 -8.03 -21.02
N SER A 32 -2.74 -6.95 -21.07
CA SER A 32 -2.80 -5.90 -20.04
C SER A 32 -4.05 -5.03 -20.20
N PRO A 33 -4.62 -4.50 -19.10
CA PRO A 33 -5.79 -3.63 -19.15
C PRO A 33 -5.61 -2.38 -20.02
N GLU A 34 -4.40 -1.83 -20.08
CA GLU A 34 -4.08 -0.63 -20.85
C GLU A 34 -4.26 -0.83 -22.36
N LEU A 35 -3.99 -2.03 -22.87
CA LEU A 35 -4.15 -2.37 -24.29
C LEU A 35 -5.60 -2.28 -24.76
N LEU A 36 -6.56 -2.57 -23.88
CA LEU A 36 -7.99 -2.50 -24.20
C LEU A 36 -8.43 -1.07 -24.52
N LYS A 37 -7.86 -0.09 -23.80
CA LYS A 37 -8.13 1.33 -24.06
C LYS A 37 -7.50 1.78 -25.39
N CYS A 38 -6.28 1.35 -25.68
CA CYS A 38 -5.60 1.73 -26.93
C CYS A 38 -6.32 1.22 -28.17
N ALA A 39 -6.80 -0.03 -28.16
CA ALA A 39 -7.54 -0.61 -29.29
C ALA A 39 -8.92 0.06 -29.54
N ASN A 40 -9.47 0.75 -28.54
CA ASN A 40 -10.74 1.48 -28.68
C ASN A 40 -10.56 2.94 -29.14
N LYS A 41 -9.39 3.57 -28.93
CA LYS A 41 -9.13 5.00 -29.24
C LYS A 41 -9.15 5.35 -30.73
N GLU A 42 -8.98 4.38 -31.63
CA GLU A 42 -9.08 4.64 -33.08
C GLU A 42 -10.51 5.04 -33.50
N ARG A 43 -11.54 4.79 -32.68
CA ARG A 43 -12.89 5.33 -32.87
C ARG A 43 -13.03 6.83 -32.65
N ASP A 44 -12.29 7.40 -31.70
CA ASP A 44 -12.43 8.82 -31.32
C ASP A 44 -11.80 9.76 -32.36
N VAL A 45 -10.99 9.24 -33.28
CA VAL A 45 -10.35 10.03 -34.34
C VAL A 45 -11.31 10.22 -35.53
N GLU A 46 -12.32 9.38 -35.70
CA GLU A 46 -13.25 9.44 -36.82
C GLU A 46 -14.48 10.35 -36.59
N ASN A 47 -14.70 10.88 -35.37
CA ASN A 47 -15.85 11.74 -35.06
C ASN A 47 -15.42 13.08 -34.40
N PRO A 48 -15.17 14.15 -35.19
CA PRO A 48 -14.64 15.42 -34.66
C PRO A 48 -15.64 16.32 -33.91
N ASP A 49 -16.93 15.97 -33.86
CA ASP A 49 -18.02 16.92 -33.56
C ASP A 49 -18.61 16.84 -32.13
N GLU A 50 -18.04 16.06 -31.20
CA GLU A 50 -18.48 16.11 -29.79
C GLU A 50 -17.61 17.03 -28.92
N PRO A 51 -18.21 17.96 -28.15
CA PRO A 51 -17.46 18.83 -27.25
C PRO A 51 -16.87 17.99 -26.12
N ARG A 52 -15.55 18.07 -25.95
CA ARG A 52 -14.81 17.46 -24.84
C ARG A 52 -15.24 18.09 -23.51
N GLU A 53 -16.24 17.52 -22.84
CA GLU A 53 -16.47 17.79 -21.42
C GLU A 53 -15.41 17.06 -20.60
N GLY A 54 -14.54 17.85 -19.99
CA GLY A 54 -13.31 17.37 -19.36
C GLY A 54 -13.53 16.74 -18.00
N ILE A 55 -12.78 15.67 -17.74
CA ILE A 55 -11.93 15.48 -16.56
C ILE A 55 -10.62 14.89 -17.09
N THR A 56 -9.64 15.74 -17.38
CA THR A 56 -8.28 15.29 -17.76
C THR A 56 -7.58 14.83 -16.49
N ARG A 57 -7.78 13.57 -16.08
CA ARG A 57 -6.80 12.91 -15.20
C ARG A 57 -5.55 12.65 -16.04
N SER A 58 -4.52 13.48 -15.83
CA SER A 58 -3.20 13.29 -16.42
C SER A 58 -2.56 12.02 -15.86
N PHE A 59 -2.58 10.95 -16.65
CA PHE A 59 -1.81 9.73 -16.39
C PHE A 59 -0.59 9.68 -17.32
N PRO A 60 0.48 8.95 -16.93
CA PRO A 60 1.78 9.04 -17.62
C PRO A 60 1.66 8.56 -19.07
N GLU A 61 2.24 9.31 -19.99
CA GLU A 61 2.48 8.86 -21.37
C GLU A 61 3.27 7.54 -21.32
N VAL A 62 2.66 6.45 -21.76
CA VAL A 62 3.32 5.16 -21.83
C VAL A 62 4.23 5.17 -23.04
N SER A 63 5.54 5.04 -22.78
CA SER A 63 6.55 4.67 -23.77
C SER A 63 6.06 3.48 -24.58
N GLU A 64 5.93 3.63 -25.90
CA GLU A 64 5.68 2.55 -26.85
C GLU A 64 6.77 1.47 -26.69
N VAL A 65 6.54 0.52 -25.79
CA VAL A 65 7.25 -0.75 -25.82
C VAL A 65 6.45 -1.61 -26.79
N GLU A 66 6.91 -1.65 -28.04
CA GLU A 66 6.46 -2.60 -29.06
C GLU A 66 6.62 -4.04 -28.54
N ILE A 67 5.61 -4.52 -27.83
CA ILE A 67 5.34 -5.94 -27.74
C ILE A 67 4.75 -6.29 -29.11
N ASP A 68 5.36 -7.24 -29.83
CA ASP A 68 4.81 -7.81 -31.06
C ASP A 68 3.51 -8.56 -30.71
N LEU A 69 2.42 -7.80 -30.57
CA LEU A 69 1.07 -8.27 -30.25
C LEU A 69 0.39 -8.93 -31.46
N GLY A 70 1.08 -8.99 -32.61
CA GLY A 70 0.53 -9.51 -33.86
C GLY A 70 -0.82 -8.87 -34.21
N ALA A 71 -1.79 -9.69 -34.63
CA ALA A 71 -3.13 -9.25 -35.02
C ALA A 71 -4.10 -9.03 -33.83
N VAL A 72 -3.63 -9.05 -32.58
CA VAL A 72 -4.51 -8.93 -31.39
C VAL A 72 -5.23 -7.58 -31.32
N PRO A 73 -4.56 -6.42 -31.51
CA PRO A 73 -5.23 -5.13 -31.50
C PRO A 73 -6.28 -5.00 -32.61
N ASP A 74 -5.95 -5.45 -33.83
CA ASP A 74 -6.87 -5.43 -34.98
C ASP A 74 -8.14 -6.25 -34.72
N LEU A 75 -7.98 -7.45 -34.11
CA LEU A 75 -9.11 -8.30 -33.76
C LEU A 75 -9.99 -7.69 -32.66
N LEU A 76 -9.39 -7.02 -31.68
CA LEU A 76 -10.12 -6.29 -30.65
C LEU A 76 -10.89 -5.11 -31.25
N HIS A 77 -10.27 -4.37 -32.16
CA HIS A 77 -10.89 -3.26 -32.87
C HIS A 77 -12.13 -3.71 -33.65
N LEU A 78 -12.00 -4.77 -34.46
CA LEU A 78 -13.13 -5.36 -35.18
C LEU A 78 -14.23 -5.87 -34.24
N ALA A 79 -13.86 -6.40 -33.06
CA ALA A 79 -14.85 -6.83 -32.07
C ALA A 79 -15.61 -5.63 -31.49
N TYR A 80 -14.92 -4.53 -31.18
CA TYR A 80 -15.55 -3.29 -30.74
C TYR A 80 -16.54 -2.77 -31.79
N GLU A 81 -16.14 -2.73 -33.06
CA GLU A 81 -17.00 -2.35 -34.20
C GLU A 81 -18.27 -3.19 -34.27
N GLN A 82 -18.14 -4.50 -34.10
CA GLN A 82 -19.25 -5.42 -34.23
C GLN A 82 -20.20 -5.42 -33.01
N PHE A 83 -19.70 -5.11 -31.81
CA PHE A 83 -20.42 -5.19 -30.54
C PHE A 83 -20.16 -3.97 -29.64
N PRO A 84 -20.61 -2.76 -30.04
CA PRO A 84 -20.26 -1.51 -29.38
C PRO A 84 -20.80 -1.36 -27.95
N CYS A 85 -21.98 -1.90 -27.64
CA CYS A 85 -22.58 -1.79 -26.31
C CYS A 85 -22.05 -2.91 -25.40
N SER A 86 -22.01 -4.14 -25.91
CA SER A 86 -21.54 -5.31 -25.18
C SER A 86 -20.04 -5.23 -24.84
N LEU A 87 -19.25 -4.48 -25.60
CA LEU A 87 -17.82 -4.28 -25.38
C LEU A 87 -17.46 -2.83 -25.04
N GLU A 88 -18.42 -2.04 -24.55
CA GLU A 88 -18.13 -0.77 -23.90
C GLU A 88 -17.02 -0.99 -22.85
N LEU A 89 -16.08 -0.04 -22.72
CA LEU A 89 -14.87 -0.24 -21.92
C LEU A 89 -15.17 -0.66 -20.47
N ASP A 90 -16.10 0.00 -19.80
CA ASP A 90 -16.48 -0.33 -18.43
C ASP A 90 -17.10 -1.72 -18.33
N VAL A 91 -17.91 -2.10 -19.32
CA VAL A 91 -18.51 -3.44 -19.42
C VAL A 91 -17.44 -4.51 -19.59
N LEU A 92 -16.49 -4.28 -20.51
CA LEU A 92 -15.42 -5.22 -20.77
C LEU A 92 -14.46 -5.34 -19.58
N HIS A 93 -14.06 -4.22 -18.97
CA HIS A 93 -13.21 -4.22 -17.77
C HIS A 93 -13.90 -4.92 -16.59
N ALA A 94 -15.21 -4.72 -16.39
CA ALA A 94 -15.97 -5.45 -15.36
C ALA A 94 -15.97 -6.96 -15.58
N HIS A 95 -16.17 -7.43 -16.81
CA HIS A 95 -16.13 -8.86 -17.13
C HIS A 95 -14.71 -9.44 -17.03
N CYS A 96 -13.68 -8.70 -17.45
CA CYS A 96 -12.28 -9.11 -17.26
C CYS A 96 -11.94 -9.21 -15.79
N CYS A 97 -12.25 -8.18 -15.00
CA CYS A 97 -12.08 -8.15 -13.55
C CYS A 97 -12.69 -9.40 -12.91
N TRP A 98 -13.94 -9.74 -13.26
CA TRP A 98 -14.64 -10.90 -12.73
C TRP A 98 -14.02 -12.23 -13.17
N GLU A 99 -13.66 -12.38 -14.44
CA GLU A 99 -13.02 -13.59 -14.94
C GLU A 99 -11.69 -13.85 -14.21
N TYR A 100 -10.84 -12.83 -14.06
CA TYR A 100 -9.57 -12.94 -13.35
C TYR A 100 -9.76 -13.34 -11.88
N VAL A 101 -10.71 -12.76 -11.13
CA VAL A 101 -10.95 -13.16 -9.72
C VAL A 101 -11.56 -14.56 -9.62
N VAL A 102 -12.38 -14.99 -10.59
CA VAL A 102 -12.90 -16.36 -10.65
C VAL A 102 -11.77 -17.37 -10.88
N GLN A 103 -10.79 -17.04 -11.73
CA GLN A 103 -9.62 -17.90 -11.96
C GLN A 103 -8.69 -17.93 -10.75
N TRP A 104 -8.42 -16.78 -10.12
CA TRP A 104 -7.71 -16.73 -8.84
C TRP A 104 -8.42 -17.57 -7.77
N ASN A 105 -9.75 -17.53 -7.68
CA ASN A 105 -10.48 -18.30 -6.68
C ASN A 105 -10.33 -19.81 -6.86
N LYS A 106 -10.11 -20.29 -8.10
CA LYS A 106 -9.83 -21.69 -8.41
C LYS A 106 -8.39 -22.07 -8.06
N ASP A 107 -7.45 -21.16 -8.26
CA ASP A 107 -6.03 -21.34 -7.91
C ASP A 107 -5.48 -20.14 -7.12
N PRO A 108 -5.69 -20.11 -5.79
CA PRO A 108 -5.33 -18.96 -4.96
C PRO A 108 -3.82 -18.72 -4.81
N GLU A 109 -2.98 -19.64 -5.28
CA GLU A 109 -1.53 -19.50 -5.29
C GLU A 109 -1.06 -18.53 -6.39
N GLU A 110 -1.80 -18.42 -7.49
CA GLU A 110 -1.52 -17.52 -8.60
C GLU A 110 -1.98 -16.08 -8.29
N ALA A 111 -1.28 -15.43 -7.36
CA ALA A 111 -1.61 -14.08 -6.87
C ALA A 111 -1.73 -13.04 -8.00
N ARG A 112 -0.99 -13.21 -9.10
CA ARG A 112 -1.05 -12.33 -10.29
C ARG A 112 -2.47 -12.21 -10.86
N PHE A 113 -3.30 -13.24 -10.76
CA PHE A 113 -4.66 -13.18 -11.27
C PHE A 113 -5.53 -12.23 -10.46
N LEU A 114 -5.36 -12.18 -9.13
CA LEU A 114 -6.06 -11.21 -8.30
C LEU A 114 -5.55 -9.78 -8.51
N VAL A 115 -4.24 -9.61 -8.71
CA VAL A 115 -3.65 -8.31 -9.05
C VAL A 115 -4.22 -7.80 -10.38
N ARG A 116 -4.18 -8.61 -11.44
CA ARG A 116 -4.78 -8.28 -12.75
C ARG A 116 -6.27 -7.95 -12.64
N SER A 117 -7.02 -8.68 -11.81
CA SER A 117 -8.44 -8.40 -11.56
C SER A 117 -8.64 -6.97 -11.04
N ILE A 118 -7.84 -6.57 -10.04
CA ILE A 118 -7.88 -5.21 -9.47
C ILE A 118 -7.38 -4.16 -10.46
N GLU A 119 -6.38 -4.46 -11.29
CA GLU A 119 -5.96 -3.55 -12.37
C GLU A 119 -7.12 -3.28 -13.33
N HIS A 120 -7.86 -4.30 -13.78
CA HIS A 120 -9.06 -4.10 -14.58
C HIS A 120 -10.14 -3.29 -13.84
N LEU A 121 -10.34 -3.54 -12.54
CA LEU A 121 -11.28 -2.77 -11.71
C LEU A 121 -10.95 -1.28 -11.71
N LYS A 122 -9.67 -0.91 -11.52
CA LYS A 122 -9.20 0.48 -11.54
C LYS A 122 -9.38 1.18 -12.89
N HIS A 123 -9.52 0.40 -13.97
CA HIS A 123 -9.72 0.93 -15.31
C HIS A 123 -11.18 1.25 -15.65
N ILE A 124 -12.14 0.76 -14.85
CA ILE A 124 -13.56 1.12 -14.93
C ILE A 124 -13.71 2.60 -14.56
N LEU A 125 -14.33 3.38 -15.44
CA LEU A 125 -14.45 4.84 -15.32
C LEU A 125 -15.66 5.24 -14.50
N ASN A 126 -16.80 4.54 -14.65
CA ASN A 126 -18.01 4.86 -13.93
C ASN A 126 -17.92 4.37 -12.46
N PRO A 127 -18.01 5.27 -11.46
CA PRO A 127 -17.83 4.91 -10.06
C PRO A 127 -18.95 4.00 -9.51
N HIS A 128 -20.16 4.03 -10.07
CA HIS A 128 -21.24 3.13 -9.65
C HIS A 128 -20.95 1.69 -10.03
N VAL A 129 -20.49 1.47 -11.27
CA VAL A 129 -20.06 0.14 -11.75
C VAL A 129 -18.83 -0.32 -10.97
N GLN A 130 -17.82 0.54 -10.82
CA GLN A 130 -16.58 0.21 -10.10
C GLN A 130 -16.86 -0.22 -8.65
N ASN A 131 -17.69 0.54 -7.91
CA ASN A 131 -18.07 0.16 -6.56
C ASN A 131 -18.91 -1.13 -6.50
N GLY A 132 -19.87 -1.29 -7.42
CA GLY A 132 -20.69 -2.49 -7.48
C GLY A 132 -19.84 -3.75 -7.69
N ILE A 133 -18.91 -3.73 -8.64
CA ILE A 133 -17.98 -4.83 -8.89
C ILE A 133 -17.07 -5.06 -7.68
N ALA A 134 -16.51 -3.99 -7.09
CA ALA A 134 -15.64 -4.12 -5.92
C ALA A 134 -16.34 -4.78 -4.73
N LEU A 135 -17.59 -4.37 -4.45
CA LEU A 135 -18.41 -4.95 -3.40
C LEU A 135 -18.77 -6.41 -3.67
N MET A 136 -19.14 -6.73 -4.92
CA MET A 136 -19.40 -8.11 -5.34
C MET A 136 -18.16 -9.00 -5.17
N MET A 137 -16.97 -8.52 -5.56
CA MET A 137 -15.71 -9.24 -5.36
C MET A 137 -15.45 -9.52 -3.88
N TRP A 138 -15.60 -8.49 -3.04
CA TRP A 138 -15.40 -8.59 -1.59
C TRP A 138 -16.30 -9.66 -0.98
N ASN A 139 -17.61 -9.57 -1.23
CA ASN A 139 -18.63 -10.45 -0.65
C ASN A 139 -18.53 -11.88 -1.17
N THR A 140 -18.19 -12.06 -2.46
CA THR A 140 -18.18 -13.37 -3.10
C THR A 140 -16.91 -14.16 -2.80
N PHE A 141 -15.75 -13.51 -2.85
CA PHE A 141 -14.46 -14.22 -2.89
C PHE A 141 -13.50 -13.91 -1.73
N LEU A 142 -13.54 -12.70 -1.17
CA LEU A 142 -12.43 -12.21 -0.34
C LEU A 142 -12.74 -12.23 1.16
N VAL A 143 -13.92 -11.81 1.60
CA VAL A 143 -14.24 -11.57 3.02
C VAL A 143 -13.99 -12.80 3.92
N LYS A 144 -14.28 -14.00 3.41
CA LYS A 144 -14.05 -15.26 4.16
C LYS A 144 -12.56 -15.56 4.34
N ARG A 145 -11.74 -15.38 3.30
CA ARG A 145 -10.28 -15.59 3.38
C ARG A 145 -9.62 -14.48 4.20
N PHE A 146 -10.07 -13.24 4.05
CA PHE A 146 -9.59 -12.10 4.82
C PHE A 146 -9.87 -12.26 6.32
N SER A 147 -11.07 -12.70 6.69
CA SER A 147 -11.40 -13.00 8.10
C SER A 147 -10.57 -14.16 8.67
N ALA A 148 -10.40 -15.25 7.90
CA ALA A 148 -9.54 -16.36 8.30
C ALA A 148 -8.08 -15.92 8.53
N ALA A 149 -7.52 -15.13 7.62
CA ALA A 149 -6.18 -14.55 7.75
C ALA A 149 -6.08 -13.68 9.00
N THR A 150 -7.07 -12.82 9.25
CA THR A 150 -7.11 -11.95 10.44
C THR A 150 -7.05 -12.77 11.72
N TYR A 151 -7.92 -13.78 11.87
CA TYR A 151 -7.96 -14.59 13.08
C TYR A 151 -6.71 -15.46 13.26
N LEU A 152 -6.15 -15.98 12.17
CA LEU A 152 -4.88 -16.72 12.21
C LEU A 152 -3.76 -15.81 12.75
N MET A 153 -3.59 -14.62 12.16
CA MET A 153 -2.54 -13.68 12.53
C MET A 153 -2.71 -13.16 13.97
N ASP A 154 -3.94 -12.86 14.39
CA ASP A 154 -4.23 -12.46 15.77
C ASP A 154 -3.91 -13.55 16.79
N LYS A 155 -4.20 -14.81 16.45
CA LYS A 155 -3.87 -15.97 17.28
C LYS A 155 -2.37 -16.19 17.40
N VAL A 156 -1.62 -16.12 16.29
CA VAL A 156 -0.17 -16.42 16.32
C VAL A 156 0.69 -15.26 16.76
N GLY A 157 0.22 -14.02 16.63
CA GLY A 157 0.94 -12.82 17.05
C GLY A 157 2.19 -12.49 16.22
N LYS A 158 2.33 -13.07 15.03
CA LYS A 158 3.46 -12.92 14.09
C LYS A 158 3.05 -13.41 12.71
N SER A 159 3.91 -13.29 11.69
CA SER A 159 3.63 -13.89 10.39
C SER A 159 3.44 -15.42 10.51
N PRO A 160 2.27 -15.96 10.13
CA PRO A 160 2.03 -17.39 10.10
C PRO A 160 2.96 -18.08 9.10
N LYS A 161 3.37 -19.32 9.45
CA LYS A 161 4.15 -20.17 8.56
C LYS A 161 3.25 -20.79 7.49
N ASP A 162 3.80 -21.07 6.31
CA ASP A 162 3.12 -21.71 5.16
C ASP A 162 2.08 -22.80 5.55
N ARG A 163 2.46 -23.79 6.38
CA ARG A 163 1.54 -24.86 6.82
C ARG A 163 0.25 -24.34 7.46
N LEU A 164 0.33 -23.27 8.26
CA LEU A 164 -0.84 -22.67 8.92
C LEU A 164 -1.67 -21.87 7.92
N CYS A 165 -1.02 -21.12 7.02
CA CYS A 165 -1.69 -20.38 5.95
C CYS A 165 -2.52 -21.32 5.07
N ARG A 166 -1.93 -22.43 4.61
CA ARG A 166 -2.62 -23.41 3.77
C ARG A 166 -3.80 -24.05 4.48
N ARG A 167 -3.66 -24.35 5.78
CA ARG A 167 -4.71 -25.01 6.57
C ARG A 167 -5.88 -24.08 6.86
N ASP A 168 -5.61 -22.84 7.30
CA ASP A 168 -6.63 -21.96 7.85
C ASP A 168 -7.17 -20.96 6.82
N VAL A 169 -6.34 -20.52 5.86
CA VAL A 169 -6.71 -19.53 4.82
C VAL A 169 -6.90 -20.18 3.43
N GLY A 170 -6.20 -21.29 3.17
CA GLY A 170 -6.27 -22.00 1.89
C GLY A 170 -5.27 -21.55 0.84
N MET A 171 -4.17 -20.90 1.25
CA MET A 171 -3.07 -20.46 0.37
C MET A 171 -1.73 -20.43 1.13
N SER A 172 -0.61 -20.37 0.42
CA SER A 172 0.74 -20.20 1.01
C SER A 172 0.92 -18.89 1.78
N ASP A 173 1.99 -18.78 2.57
CA ASP A 173 2.38 -17.52 3.21
C ASP A 173 2.84 -16.45 2.20
N THR A 174 3.48 -16.86 1.11
CA THR A 174 3.82 -15.99 -0.02
C THR A 174 2.56 -15.45 -0.69
N ALA A 175 1.61 -16.31 -1.06
CA ALA A 175 0.35 -15.89 -1.67
C ALA A 175 -0.51 -15.06 -0.71
N LEU A 176 -0.49 -15.37 0.58
CA LEU A 176 -1.20 -14.60 1.61
C LEU A 176 -0.73 -13.14 1.67
N THR A 177 0.57 -12.89 1.51
CA THR A 177 1.10 -11.52 1.50
C THR A 177 0.53 -10.72 0.32
N SER A 178 0.55 -11.30 -0.89
CA SER A 178 0.00 -10.65 -2.09
C SER A 178 -1.52 -10.53 -2.04
N PHE A 179 -2.23 -11.50 -1.45
CA PHE A 179 -3.67 -11.44 -1.20
C PHE A 179 -4.04 -10.26 -0.30
N LEU A 180 -3.32 -10.04 0.81
CA LEU A 180 -3.59 -8.92 1.71
C LEU A 180 -3.31 -7.56 1.06
N GLY A 181 -2.24 -7.46 0.24
CA GLY A 181 -2.02 -6.28 -0.58
C GLY A 181 -3.21 -6.04 -1.52
N SER A 182 -3.64 -7.07 -2.25
CA SER A 182 -4.77 -7.00 -3.16
C SER A 182 -6.08 -6.58 -2.47
N CYS A 183 -6.35 -7.11 -1.27
CA CYS A 183 -7.48 -6.66 -0.46
C CYS A 183 -7.39 -5.18 -0.10
N LEU A 184 -6.20 -4.67 0.22
CA LEU A 184 -6.01 -3.26 0.54
C LEU A 184 -6.32 -2.37 -0.67
N GLU A 185 -5.80 -2.72 -1.85
CA GLU A 185 -6.09 -1.96 -3.07
C GLU A 185 -7.55 -2.01 -3.49
N LEU A 186 -8.22 -3.16 -3.33
CA LEU A 186 -9.65 -3.25 -3.59
C LEU A 186 -10.43 -2.28 -2.71
N LEU A 187 -10.13 -2.28 -1.40
CA LEU A 187 -10.81 -1.40 -0.43
C LEU A 187 -10.52 0.07 -0.73
N GLN A 188 -9.27 0.43 -1.06
CA GLN A 188 -8.88 1.79 -1.45
C GLN A 188 -9.58 2.22 -2.74
N THR A 189 -9.60 1.36 -3.76
CA THR A 189 -10.29 1.61 -5.04
C THR A 189 -11.78 1.85 -4.81
N SER A 190 -12.41 1.10 -3.88
CA SER A 190 -13.81 1.30 -3.52
C SER A 190 -14.05 2.63 -2.78
N LEU A 191 -13.17 3.01 -1.85
CA LEU A 191 -13.25 4.30 -1.15
C LEU A 191 -13.10 5.47 -2.14
N GLU A 192 -12.13 5.40 -3.05
CA GLU A 192 -11.91 6.41 -4.09
C GLU A 192 -13.10 6.55 -5.03
N ALA A 193 -13.67 5.42 -5.47
CA ALA A 193 -14.86 5.40 -6.33
C ALA A 193 -16.06 6.06 -5.63
N ASP A 194 -16.26 5.79 -4.34
CA ASP A 194 -17.39 6.32 -3.56
C ASP A 194 -17.32 7.85 -3.41
N ILE A 195 -16.11 8.43 -3.29
CA ILE A 195 -15.93 9.90 -3.25
C ILE A 195 -16.46 10.56 -4.53
N SER A 196 -16.16 9.99 -5.70
CA SER A 196 -16.60 10.53 -7.00
C SER A 196 -18.05 10.18 -7.37
N ARG A 197 -18.72 9.35 -6.57
CA ARG A 197 -19.97 8.72 -6.96
C ARG A 197 -21.15 9.67 -7.05
N ASP A 198 -21.20 10.68 -6.20
CA ASP A 198 -22.26 11.69 -6.20
C ASP A 198 -22.11 12.69 -7.36
N GLU A 199 -20.91 12.81 -7.94
CA GLU A 199 -20.62 13.71 -9.06
C GLU A 199 -21.00 13.11 -10.42
N VAL A 200 -21.11 11.78 -10.51
CA VAL A 200 -21.33 11.06 -11.77
C VAL A 200 -22.71 10.40 -11.78
N GLN A 201 -23.44 10.50 -12.89
CA GLN A 201 -24.73 9.83 -13.02
C GLN A 201 -24.58 8.31 -13.16
N VAL A 202 -25.62 7.59 -12.72
CA VAL A 202 -25.73 6.15 -12.95
C VAL A 202 -25.78 5.91 -14.46
N PRO A 203 -24.92 5.04 -15.00
CA PRO A 203 -24.84 4.84 -16.45
C PRO A 203 -26.11 4.16 -16.95
N VAL A 204 -26.57 4.58 -18.12
CA VAL A 204 -27.64 3.89 -18.86
C VAL A 204 -26.98 2.84 -19.73
N LEU A 205 -27.26 1.57 -19.46
CA LEU A 205 -26.69 0.46 -20.23
C LEU A 205 -27.50 0.26 -21.51
N ASP A 206 -26.91 0.64 -22.63
CA ASP A 206 -27.46 0.33 -23.96
C ASP A 206 -27.26 -1.15 -24.30
N THR A 207 -28.00 -1.64 -25.28
CA THR A 207 -27.99 -3.06 -25.68
C THR A 207 -28.21 -3.15 -27.18
N GLU A 208 -27.40 -3.94 -27.89
CA GLU A 208 -27.58 -4.14 -29.32
C GLU A 208 -28.91 -4.84 -29.63
N ASP A 209 -29.52 -4.53 -30.79
CA ASP A 209 -30.81 -5.08 -31.22
C ASP A 209 -30.89 -6.61 -31.15
N ALA A 210 -29.77 -7.28 -31.43
CA ALA A 210 -29.63 -8.73 -31.38
C ALA A 210 -29.91 -9.32 -29.99
N TRP A 211 -29.75 -8.55 -28.91
CA TRP A 211 -29.89 -9.00 -27.53
C TRP A 211 -31.21 -8.57 -26.87
N LEU A 212 -32.00 -7.69 -27.50
CA LEU A 212 -33.26 -7.18 -26.92
C LEU A 212 -34.30 -8.29 -26.66
N SER A 213 -34.27 -9.35 -27.46
CA SER A 213 -35.23 -10.47 -27.39
C SER A 213 -34.65 -11.73 -26.72
N VAL A 214 -33.43 -11.66 -26.20
CA VAL A 214 -32.71 -12.82 -25.65
C VAL A 214 -33.00 -12.94 -24.16
N GLU A 215 -33.62 -14.04 -23.77
CA GLU A 215 -33.75 -14.46 -22.37
C GLU A 215 -32.44 -15.13 -21.94
N GLY A 216 -31.67 -14.47 -21.07
CA GLY A 216 -30.42 -14.99 -20.53
C GLY A 216 -30.09 -14.38 -19.17
N PRO A 217 -28.97 -14.79 -18.55
CA PRO A 217 -28.55 -14.23 -17.28
C PRO A 217 -28.29 -12.73 -17.38
N ILE A 218 -28.56 -12.04 -16.28
CA ILE A 218 -28.29 -10.61 -16.10
C ILE A 218 -26.78 -10.39 -16.22
N SER A 219 -26.37 -9.33 -16.93
CA SER A 219 -24.96 -8.97 -17.08
C SER A 219 -24.36 -8.63 -15.73
N ILE A 220 -23.05 -8.88 -15.55
CA ILE A 220 -22.41 -8.54 -14.28
C ILE A 220 -22.45 -7.04 -13.96
N VAL A 221 -22.45 -6.20 -14.99
CA VAL A 221 -22.55 -4.74 -14.84
C VAL A 221 -23.93 -4.35 -14.35
N GLU A 222 -24.98 -4.98 -14.86
CA GLU A 222 -26.36 -4.80 -14.34
C GLU A 222 -26.42 -5.21 -12.86
N LEU A 223 -25.83 -6.37 -12.49
CA LEU A 223 -25.74 -6.80 -11.08
C LEU A 223 -24.92 -5.84 -10.20
N ALA A 224 -23.88 -5.22 -10.76
CA ALA A 224 -23.06 -4.23 -10.07
C ALA A 224 -23.87 -2.96 -9.76
N LEU A 225 -24.68 -2.50 -10.71
CA LEU A 225 -25.54 -1.32 -10.53
C LEU A 225 -26.69 -1.57 -9.53
N GLU A 226 -27.11 -2.83 -9.35
CA GLU A 226 -28.09 -3.22 -8.33
C GLU A 226 -27.50 -3.25 -6.91
N GLN A 227 -26.18 -3.15 -6.75
CA GLN A 227 -25.55 -3.15 -5.44
C GLN A 227 -25.90 -1.90 -4.63
N LYS A 228 -26.03 -2.08 -3.33
CA LYS A 228 -26.21 -0.95 -2.40
C LYS A 228 -24.90 -0.14 -2.29
N PRO A 229 -25.02 1.18 -2.03
CA PRO A 229 -23.90 2.00 -1.57
C PRO A 229 -23.08 1.33 -0.47
N ILE A 230 -21.75 1.43 -0.54
CA ILE A 230 -20.91 1.10 0.60
C ILE A 230 -21.18 2.09 1.75
N HIS A 231 -20.93 1.65 2.98
CA HIS A 231 -20.85 2.55 4.12
C HIS A 231 -19.38 2.95 4.30
N TYR A 232 -19.01 4.11 3.76
CA TYR A 232 -17.62 4.59 3.69
C TYR A 232 -16.82 4.38 4.99
N PRO A 233 -17.29 4.80 6.18
CA PRO A 233 -16.52 4.62 7.41
C PRO A 233 -16.25 3.15 7.77
N LEU A 234 -17.14 2.24 7.38
CA LEU A 234 -16.94 0.80 7.62
C LEU A 234 -15.88 0.24 6.68
N VAL A 235 -15.87 0.65 5.41
CA VAL A 235 -14.83 0.24 4.44
C VAL A 235 -13.47 0.80 4.85
N GLU A 236 -13.41 2.06 5.27
CA GLU A 236 -12.19 2.69 5.81
C GLU A 236 -11.64 1.90 7.01
N HIS A 237 -12.51 1.55 7.97
CA HIS A 237 -12.14 0.73 9.12
C HIS A 237 -11.58 -0.65 8.72
N HIS A 238 -12.16 -1.30 7.69
CA HIS A 238 -11.59 -2.54 7.12
C HIS A 238 -10.25 -2.31 6.43
N SER A 239 -10.06 -1.17 5.75
CA SER A 239 -8.79 -0.83 5.10
C SER A 239 -7.65 -0.64 6.12
N VAL A 240 -7.95 -0.07 7.30
CA VAL A 240 -7.00 0.08 8.41
C VAL A 240 -6.55 -1.29 8.90
N LEU A 241 -7.49 -2.22 9.14
CA LEU A 241 -7.17 -3.60 9.51
C LEU A 241 -6.36 -4.30 8.41
N CYS A 242 -6.74 -4.13 7.14
CA CYS A 242 -6.06 -4.73 6.01
C CYS A 242 -4.60 -4.23 5.91
N SER A 243 -4.37 -2.94 6.12
CA SER A 243 -3.04 -2.33 6.15
C SER A 243 -2.18 -2.90 7.28
N ILE A 244 -2.75 -3.08 8.48
CA ILE A 244 -2.06 -3.69 9.62
C ILE A 244 -1.63 -5.13 9.30
N LEU A 245 -2.53 -5.93 8.73
CA LEU A 245 -2.26 -7.32 8.35
C LEU A 245 -1.19 -7.38 7.25
N TYR A 246 -1.33 -6.54 6.23
CA TYR A 246 -0.41 -6.50 5.11
C TYR A 246 1.00 -6.10 5.56
N ALA A 247 1.14 -5.02 6.35
CA ALA A 247 2.42 -4.61 6.94
C ALA A 247 3.04 -5.72 7.80
N SER A 248 2.23 -6.38 8.61
CA SER A 248 2.69 -7.46 9.48
C SER A 248 3.25 -8.64 8.69
N MET A 249 2.57 -9.06 7.62
CA MET A 249 3.05 -10.11 6.71
C MET A 249 4.31 -9.66 5.96
N ARG A 250 4.24 -8.50 5.28
CA ARG A 250 5.28 -7.99 4.39
C ARG A 250 6.63 -7.79 5.08
N PHE A 251 6.62 -7.35 6.34
CA PHE A 251 7.82 -7.12 7.14
C PHE A 251 8.11 -8.22 8.15
N SER A 252 7.33 -9.29 8.14
CA SER A 252 7.48 -10.39 9.10
C SER A 252 7.48 -9.93 10.57
N LEU A 253 6.59 -8.99 10.90
CA LEU A 253 6.56 -8.37 12.22
C LEU A 253 6.22 -9.39 13.31
N LYS A 254 6.88 -9.24 14.46
CA LYS A 254 6.71 -10.11 15.64
C LYS A 254 5.98 -9.39 16.76
N SER A 255 5.24 -10.18 17.53
CA SER A 255 4.45 -9.71 18.67
C SER A 255 3.40 -8.67 18.27
N VAL A 256 2.71 -8.92 17.15
CA VAL A 256 1.61 -8.10 16.64
C VAL A 256 0.34 -8.94 16.63
N LYS A 257 -0.66 -8.52 17.40
CA LYS A 257 -2.01 -9.06 17.39
C LYS A 257 -2.93 -8.03 16.76
N PRO A 258 -3.31 -8.16 15.47
CA PRO A 258 -4.02 -7.10 14.74
C PRO A 258 -5.30 -6.64 15.43
N LEU A 259 -6.10 -7.56 15.98
CA LEU A 259 -7.35 -7.20 16.65
C LEU A 259 -7.10 -6.49 17.98
N ALA A 260 -5.96 -6.72 18.63
CA ALA A 260 -5.62 -6.03 19.89
C ALA A 260 -5.44 -4.51 19.72
N LEU A 261 -5.29 -4.01 18.48
CA LEU A 261 -5.23 -2.59 18.16
C LEU A 261 -6.62 -1.93 18.16
N PHE A 262 -7.70 -2.71 18.24
CA PHE A 262 -9.07 -2.22 18.20
C PHE A 262 -9.80 -2.48 19.52
N ASP A 263 -10.71 -1.57 19.85
CA ASP A 263 -11.63 -1.72 20.97
C ASP A 263 -12.73 -2.75 20.64
N SER A 264 -13.67 -2.96 21.57
CA SER A 264 -14.76 -3.92 21.36
C SER A 264 -15.70 -3.53 20.23
N LYS A 265 -16.01 -2.24 20.06
CA LYS A 265 -16.88 -1.75 18.98
C LYS A 265 -16.25 -1.98 17.61
N GLY A 266 -14.99 -1.57 17.45
CA GLY A 266 -14.22 -1.78 16.23
C GLY A 266 -14.08 -3.25 15.86
N LYS A 267 -13.84 -4.13 16.83
CA LYS A 267 -13.80 -5.59 16.60
C LYS A 267 -15.12 -6.14 16.10
N ASN A 268 -16.24 -5.68 16.66
CA ASN A 268 -17.57 -6.17 16.32
C ASN A 268 -18.06 -5.71 14.93
N ALA A 269 -17.48 -4.63 14.40
CA ALA A 269 -17.80 -4.11 13.07
C ALA A 269 -17.11 -4.88 11.94
N PHE A 270 -15.99 -5.59 12.20
CA PHE A 270 -15.29 -6.33 11.16
C PHE A 270 -16.12 -7.49 10.59
N PHE A 271 -15.94 -7.71 9.29
CA PHE A 271 -16.55 -8.75 8.49
C PHE A 271 -18.09 -8.69 8.44
N LYS A 272 -18.68 -7.55 8.83
CA LYS A 272 -20.07 -7.23 8.53
C LYS A 272 -20.21 -6.85 7.06
N ASP A 273 -21.45 -6.84 6.58
CA ASP A 273 -21.77 -6.35 5.24
C ASP A 273 -21.27 -4.90 5.10
N LEU A 274 -20.46 -4.63 4.08
CA LEU A 274 -19.83 -3.31 3.88
C LEU A 274 -20.86 -2.21 3.59
N THR A 275 -22.10 -2.56 3.24
CA THR A 275 -23.19 -1.59 3.04
C THR A 275 -23.96 -1.29 4.33
N SER A 276 -23.61 -1.94 5.45
CA SER A 276 -24.33 -1.81 6.71
C SER A 276 -23.76 -0.70 7.58
N ILE A 277 -24.65 0.05 8.24
CA ILE A 277 -24.25 1.04 9.23
C ILE A 277 -23.87 0.32 10.53
N GLN A 278 -22.62 0.49 10.95
CA GLN A 278 -22.08 -0.12 12.17
C GLN A 278 -21.70 0.96 13.19
N LEU A 279 -21.80 0.62 14.47
CA LEU A 279 -21.29 1.48 15.53
C LEU A 279 -19.76 1.37 15.57
N LEU A 280 -19.09 2.38 15.02
CA LEU A 280 -17.64 2.46 15.02
C LEU A 280 -17.10 3.15 16.29
N PRO A 281 -15.80 2.97 16.61
CA PRO A 281 -15.17 3.65 17.73
C PRO A 281 -15.24 5.16 17.54
N SER A 282 -15.66 5.88 18.58
CA SER A 282 -15.81 7.34 18.55
C SER A 282 -15.35 7.92 19.90
N GLY A 283 -14.65 9.05 19.85
CA GLY A 283 -14.14 9.74 21.05
C GLY A 283 -12.73 9.33 21.43
N GLU A 284 -12.25 9.85 22.57
CA GLU A 284 -10.89 9.61 23.07
C GLU A 284 -10.66 8.15 23.45
N MET A 285 -9.58 7.59 22.92
CA MET A 285 -9.14 6.23 23.20
C MET A 285 -8.34 6.14 24.50
N ASP A 286 -8.44 5.01 25.20
CA ASP A 286 -7.62 4.74 26.39
C ASP A 286 -6.11 4.81 26.06
N PRO A 287 -5.28 5.46 26.89
CA PRO A 287 -3.85 5.65 26.64
C PRO A 287 -3.07 4.35 26.38
N ASN A 288 -3.50 3.22 26.94
CA ASN A 288 -2.85 1.93 26.69
C ASN A 288 -3.05 1.48 25.25
N PHE A 289 -4.24 1.67 24.66
CA PHE A 289 -4.47 1.38 23.24
C PHE A 289 -3.61 2.29 22.36
N ILE A 290 -3.55 3.59 22.67
CA ILE A 290 -2.71 4.55 21.93
C ILE A 290 -1.25 4.10 21.98
N SER A 291 -0.75 3.69 23.14
CA SER A 291 0.62 3.18 23.31
C SER A 291 0.90 1.95 22.44
N VAL A 292 0.01 0.95 22.45
CA VAL A 292 0.20 -0.27 21.63
C VAL A 292 0.10 0.03 20.13
N ARG A 293 -0.81 0.93 19.71
CA ARG A 293 -0.93 1.39 18.32
C ARG A 293 0.31 2.14 17.86
N GLN A 294 0.81 3.06 18.68
CA GLN A 294 2.05 3.78 18.41
C GLN A 294 3.21 2.80 18.24
N GLN A 295 3.40 1.87 19.18
CA GLN A 295 4.45 0.85 19.07
C GLN A 295 4.36 0.02 17.79
N PHE A 296 3.15 -0.32 17.34
CA PHE A 296 2.95 -1.01 16.07
C PHE A 296 3.41 -0.15 14.89
N LEU A 297 2.97 1.11 14.81
CA LEU A 297 3.32 2.01 13.70
C LEU A 297 4.83 2.30 13.64
N LEU A 298 5.47 2.51 14.79
CA LEU A 298 6.92 2.69 14.86
C LEU A 298 7.67 1.45 14.33
N LYS A 299 7.20 0.24 14.64
CA LYS A 299 7.76 -1.01 14.09
C LYS A 299 7.61 -1.09 12.56
N VAL A 300 6.48 -0.64 12.01
CA VAL A 300 6.27 -0.60 10.56
C VAL A 300 7.28 0.34 9.91
N VAL A 301 7.47 1.54 10.47
CA VAL A 301 8.45 2.51 9.96
C VAL A 301 9.87 1.96 10.02
N SER A 302 10.32 1.44 11.17
CA SER A 302 11.67 0.86 11.30
C SER A 302 11.89 -0.27 10.30
N ALA A 303 10.90 -1.17 10.15
CA ALA A 303 11.03 -2.29 9.21
C ALA A 303 11.04 -1.86 7.74
N ALA A 304 10.27 -0.82 7.39
CA ALA A 304 10.27 -0.25 6.05
C ALA A 304 11.62 0.37 5.68
N VAL A 305 12.18 1.21 6.56
CA VAL A 305 13.50 1.83 6.36
C VAL A 305 14.58 0.74 6.28
N GLN A 306 14.54 -0.24 7.19
CA GLN A 306 15.48 -1.37 7.18
C GLN A 306 15.43 -2.16 5.87
N ALA A 307 14.24 -2.41 5.31
CA ALA A 307 14.07 -3.13 4.06
C ALA A 307 14.56 -2.33 2.84
N GLN A 308 14.51 -1.00 2.88
CA GLN A 308 15.06 -0.13 1.82
C GLN A 308 16.59 -0.13 1.83
N HIS A 309 17.20 -0.26 3.01
CA HIS A 309 18.65 -0.17 3.21
C HIS A 309 19.36 -1.53 3.43
N SER A 310 18.64 -2.65 3.36
CA SER A 310 19.27 -3.98 3.48
C SER A 310 20.13 -4.30 2.25
N LYS A 311 21.38 -4.72 2.48
CA LYS A 311 22.34 -5.10 1.43
C LYS A 311 22.03 -6.46 0.80
N ASP A 312 21.30 -7.32 1.51
CA ASP A 312 20.83 -8.62 1.03
C ASP A 312 19.53 -8.45 0.23
N LYS A 313 19.63 -7.89 -0.98
CA LYS A 313 18.53 -7.95 -1.94
C LYS A 313 18.63 -9.27 -2.68
N ASP A 314 17.75 -10.21 -2.36
CA ASP A 314 17.61 -11.44 -3.13
C ASP A 314 16.79 -11.13 -4.41
N PRO A 315 17.40 -11.15 -5.60
CA PRO A 315 16.73 -10.71 -6.84
C PRO A 315 15.56 -11.62 -7.23
N SER A 316 15.50 -12.86 -6.72
CA SER A 316 14.42 -13.80 -7.01
C SER A 316 13.11 -13.49 -6.28
N ALA A 317 13.16 -12.91 -5.07
CA ALA A 317 11.96 -12.49 -4.33
C ALA A 317 11.41 -11.14 -4.85
N GLU A 318 12.26 -10.37 -5.53
CA GLU A 318 11.92 -9.06 -6.09
C GLU A 318 11.10 -9.12 -7.38
N ALA A 319 11.19 -10.19 -8.18
CA ALA A 319 10.48 -10.30 -9.45
C ALA A 319 8.97 -10.57 -9.30
N ALA A 320 8.55 -11.23 -8.21
CA ALA A 320 7.16 -11.63 -8.00
C ALA A 320 6.26 -10.52 -7.41
N ASN A 321 6.82 -9.38 -7.00
CA ASN A 321 6.14 -8.40 -6.14
C ASN A 321 6.29 -6.94 -6.61
N THR A 322 6.49 -6.73 -7.91
CA THR A 322 6.71 -5.40 -8.52
C THR A 322 5.60 -4.40 -8.25
N HIS A 323 4.32 -4.83 -8.25
CA HIS A 323 3.16 -3.98 -8.04
C HIS A 323 3.15 -3.25 -6.67
N TRP A 324 3.84 -3.81 -5.67
CA TRP A 324 3.78 -3.34 -4.28
C TRP A 324 5.08 -2.70 -3.79
N LYS A 325 6.06 -2.51 -4.68
CA LYS A 325 7.36 -1.92 -4.33
C LYS A 325 7.28 -0.42 -4.05
N ASP A 326 6.29 0.26 -4.62
CA ASP A 326 6.17 1.71 -4.60
C ASP A 326 5.35 2.25 -3.42
N LEU A 327 4.86 1.37 -2.55
CA LEU A 327 4.07 1.80 -1.40
C LEU A 327 4.95 2.58 -0.41
N ASN A 328 4.62 3.87 -0.22
CA ASN A 328 5.25 4.73 0.76
C ASN A 328 4.83 4.33 2.19
N TRP A 329 5.50 3.32 2.76
CA TRP A 329 5.19 2.78 4.09
C TRP A 329 5.25 3.83 5.22
N PRO A 330 6.24 4.75 5.28
CA PRO A 330 6.21 5.86 6.23
C PRO A 330 4.97 6.75 6.08
N GLY A 331 4.58 7.07 4.83
CA GLY A 331 3.35 7.81 4.55
C GLY A 331 2.10 7.07 5.04
N LEU A 332 1.97 5.80 4.68
CA LEU A 332 0.86 4.95 5.16
C LEU A 332 0.81 4.86 6.69
N ALA A 333 1.96 4.79 7.37
CA ALA A 333 2.01 4.76 8.83
C ALA A 333 1.50 6.07 9.45
N VAL A 334 1.76 7.21 8.82
CA VAL A 334 1.21 8.52 9.21
C VAL A 334 -0.30 8.57 8.98
N ASP A 335 -0.78 8.09 7.84
CA ASP A 335 -2.23 8.02 7.55
C ASP A 335 -2.95 7.11 8.54
N LEU A 336 -2.38 5.94 8.85
CA LEU A 336 -2.91 5.02 9.87
C LEU A 336 -2.88 5.65 11.28
N ALA A 337 -1.90 6.50 11.58
CA ALA A 337 -1.82 7.18 12.89
C ALA A 337 -3.09 8.00 13.15
N HIS A 338 -3.59 8.72 12.14
CA HIS A 338 -4.84 9.47 12.25
C HIS A 338 -6.02 8.57 12.62
N HIS A 339 -6.24 7.48 11.86
CA HIS A 339 -7.34 6.53 12.09
C HIS A 339 -7.21 5.80 13.44
N LEU A 340 -5.98 5.61 13.93
CA LEU A 340 -5.68 4.95 15.18
C LEU A 340 -5.55 5.93 16.37
N GLN A 341 -5.79 7.23 16.16
CA GLN A 341 -5.66 8.28 17.18
C GLN A 341 -4.25 8.32 17.82
N VAL A 342 -3.22 8.05 17.03
CA VAL A 342 -1.82 8.23 17.40
C VAL A 342 -1.34 9.57 16.84
N SER A 343 -0.51 10.28 17.59
CA SER A 343 0.13 11.50 17.08
C SER A 343 0.99 11.17 15.85
N ASP A 344 0.63 11.77 14.72
CA ASP A 344 1.37 11.69 13.46
C ASP A 344 2.80 12.23 13.60
N ASP A 345 3.00 13.29 14.38
CA ASP A 345 4.31 13.87 14.68
C ASP A 345 5.28 12.85 15.31
N VAL A 346 4.81 11.99 16.21
CA VAL A 346 5.64 10.92 16.80
C VAL A 346 6.14 9.96 15.73
N ILE A 347 5.30 9.63 14.74
CA ILE A 347 5.67 8.75 13.62
C ILE A 347 6.69 9.43 12.70
N ARG A 348 6.48 10.72 12.38
CA ARG A 348 7.42 11.49 11.55
C ARG A 348 8.78 11.65 12.20
N ARG A 349 8.83 11.96 13.50
CA ARG A 349 10.09 12.05 14.25
C ARG A 349 10.84 10.73 14.28
N HIS A 350 10.13 9.62 14.48
CA HIS A 350 10.72 8.29 14.42
C HIS A 350 11.28 7.96 13.05
N TYR A 351 10.55 8.30 11.98
CA TYR A 351 11.03 8.12 10.60
C TYR A 351 12.35 8.88 10.34
N VAL A 352 12.44 10.14 10.77
CA VAL A 352 13.70 10.91 10.69
C VAL A 352 14.81 10.21 11.47
N GLY A 353 14.55 9.76 12.70
CA GLY A 353 15.52 9.03 13.51
C GLY A 353 16.01 7.74 12.85
N GLU A 354 15.12 6.96 12.24
CA GLU A 354 15.46 5.73 11.52
C GLU A 354 16.35 6.01 10.31
N LEU A 355 16.05 7.05 9.52
CA LEU A 355 16.88 7.44 8.36
C LEU A 355 18.32 7.79 8.79
N TYR A 356 18.46 8.62 9.84
CA TYR A 356 19.78 8.89 10.41
C TYR A 356 20.40 7.61 11.00
N SER A 357 19.66 6.73 11.67
CA SER A 357 20.25 5.50 12.23
C SER A 357 20.86 4.59 11.15
N HIS A 358 20.29 4.60 9.94
CA HIS A 358 20.79 3.88 8.76
C HIS A 358 21.85 4.65 7.95
N GLY A 359 22.14 5.90 8.29
CA GLY A 359 23.10 6.76 7.57
C GLY A 359 22.55 7.42 6.30
N ALA A 360 21.22 7.45 6.15
CA ALA A 360 20.52 8.13 5.06
C ALA A 360 20.29 9.62 5.38
N ASP A 361 21.34 10.32 5.78
CA ASP A 361 21.26 11.66 6.40
C ASP A 361 20.58 12.71 5.50
N LEU A 362 20.80 12.66 4.19
CA LEU A 362 20.15 13.59 3.24
C LEU A 362 18.63 13.42 3.24
N LEU A 363 18.14 12.17 3.18
CA LEU A 363 16.72 11.88 3.30
C LEU A 363 16.19 12.26 4.67
N GLY A 364 16.99 12.03 5.72
CA GLY A 364 16.66 12.45 7.08
C GLY A 364 16.45 13.96 7.17
N GLU A 365 17.34 14.75 6.56
CA GLU A 365 17.26 16.21 6.51
C GLU A 365 16.02 16.70 5.77
N GLU A 366 15.67 16.10 4.64
CA GLU A 366 14.42 16.39 3.92
C GLU A 366 13.18 16.04 4.77
N ALA A 367 13.20 14.90 5.45
CA ALA A 367 12.10 14.46 6.29
C ALA A 367 11.88 15.35 7.53
N ILE A 368 12.92 16.06 8.01
CA ILE A 368 12.78 17.02 9.11
C ILE A 368 11.69 18.04 8.80
N PHE A 369 11.54 18.51 7.57
CA PHE A 369 10.57 19.56 7.23
C PHE A 369 9.12 19.19 7.57
N GLN A 370 8.80 17.89 7.62
CA GLN A 370 7.45 17.40 7.90
C GLN A 370 7.15 17.28 9.42
N VAL A 371 8.16 17.42 10.29
CA VAL A 371 8.02 17.35 11.75
C VAL A 371 7.47 18.66 12.32
N GLN A 372 6.54 18.58 13.27
CA GLN A 372 6.00 19.73 13.99
C GLN A 372 6.87 20.06 15.22
N ASP A 373 7.14 19.08 16.09
CA ASP A 373 7.92 19.29 17.32
C ASP A 373 9.42 19.15 17.06
N LYS A 374 10.04 20.26 16.63
CA LYS A 374 11.48 20.32 16.34
C LYS A 374 12.35 20.16 17.59
N GLU A 375 11.88 20.58 18.75
CA GLU A 375 12.65 20.58 19.99
C GLU A 375 12.84 19.15 20.51
N VAL A 376 11.75 18.37 20.51
CA VAL A 376 11.84 16.95 20.88
C VAL A 376 12.62 16.17 19.84
N LEU A 377 12.44 16.46 18.55
CA LEU A 377 13.26 15.86 17.49
C LEU A 377 14.76 16.15 17.69
N ALA A 378 15.13 17.40 17.97
CA ALA A 378 16.52 17.78 18.20
C ALA A 378 17.13 17.00 19.37
N SER A 379 16.37 16.82 20.45
CA SER A 379 16.79 16.01 21.61
C SER A 379 16.99 14.53 21.24
N GLN A 380 16.15 13.98 20.37
CA GLN A 380 16.29 12.60 19.87
C GLN A 380 17.52 12.45 18.95
N LEU A 381 17.72 13.39 18.02
CA LEU A 381 18.88 13.42 17.13
C LEU A 381 20.19 13.68 17.86
N LEU A 382 20.16 14.41 18.99
CA LEU A 382 21.32 14.59 19.86
C LEU A 382 21.81 13.25 20.41
N VAL A 383 20.91 12.39 20.89
CA VAL A 383 21.24 11.03 21.36
C VAL A 383 21.85 10.20 20.23
N LEU A 384 21.26 10.24 19.03
CA LEU A 384 21.77 9.52 17.85
C LEU A 384 23.18 9.99 17.46
N THR A 385 23.42 11.30 17.49
CA THR A 385 24.75 11.90 17.28
C THR A 385 25.74 11.38 18.31
N GLY A 386 25.34 11.34 19.58
CA GLY A 386 26.13 10.77 20.67
C GLY A 386 26.48 9.32 20.45
N GLN A 387 25.54 8.49 19.99
CA GLN A 387 25.78 7.09 19.64
C GLN A 387 26.80 6.95 18.50
N ARG A 388 26.68 7.76 17.44
CA ARG A 388 27.63 7.76 16.31
C ARG A 388 29.04 8.14 16.76
N LEU A 389 29.17 9.20 17.56
CA LEU A 389 30.47 9.62 18.11
C LEU A 389 31.04 8.58 19.08
N ALA A 390 30.20 8.01 19.95
CA ALA A 390 30.63 6.97 20.89
C ALA A 390 31.15 5.73 20.15
N HIS A 391 30.49 5.32 19.05
CA HIS A 391 31.02 4.27 18.18
C HIS A 391 32.39 4.66 17.61
N ALA A 392 32.50 5.86 17.03
CA ALA A 392 33.73 6.36 16.42
C ALA A 392 34.89 6.57 17.42
N LEU A 393 34.61 6.84 18.71
CA LEU A 393 35.62 7.01 19.77
C LEU A 393 36.04 5.67 20.39
N PHE A 394 35.07 4.86 20.81
CA PHE A 394 35.34 3.70 21.66
C PHE A 394 35.57 2.40 20.89
N HIS A 395 35.01 2.27 19.69
CA HIS A 395 35.02 1.00 18.96
C HIS A 395 36.10 0.93 17.88
N THR A 396 36.47 2.06 17.29
CA THR A 396 37.60 2.12 16.34
C THR A 396 38.97 2.09 17.05
N GLN A 397 39.02 2.50 18.33
CA GLN A 397 40.19 2.55 19.21
C GLN A 397 41.43 3.20 18.57
N THR A 398 41.24 4.29 17.83
CA THR A 398 42.36 5.06 17.29
C THR A 398 43.13 5.76 18.41
N LYS A 399 44.44 5.93 18.25
CA LYS A 399 45.29 6.61 19.24
C LYS A 399 44.82 8.05 19.44
N GLU A 400 44.50 8.70 18.32
CA GLU A 400 44.00 10.07 18.25
C GLU A 400 42.63 10.22 18.93
N GLY A 401 41.75 9.22 18.79
CA GLY A 401 40.46 9.19 19.48
C GLY A 401 40.60 9.06 21.00
N MET A 402 41.59 8.30 21.48
CA MET A 402 41.90 8.18 22.91
C MET A 402 42.47 9.47 23.51
N GLU A 403 43.32 10.18 22.74
CA GLU A 403 43.83 11.50 23.13
C GLU A 403 42.72 12.54 23.21
N LEU A 404 41.79 12.53 22.24
CA LEU A 404 40.60 13.37 22.28
C LEU A 404 39.75 13.07 23.51
N LEU A 405 39.53 11.80 23.84
CA LEU A 405 38.74 11.38 24.98
C LEU A 405 39.26 11.94 26.32
N ALA A 406 40.58 12.03 26.48
CA ALA A 406 41.22 12.60 27.67
C ALA A 406 40.99 14.11 27.82
N ARG A 407 40.63 14.80 26.73
CA ARG A 407 40.39 16.25 26.67
C ARG A 407 38.90 16.63 26.78
N LEU A 408 37.99 15.65 26.65
CA LEU A 408 36.56 15.92 26.71
C LEU A 408 36.11 16.32 28.13
N PRO A 409 35.11 17.21 28.26
CA PRO A 409 34.50 17.50 29.55
C PRO A 409 34.00 16.23 30.26
N PRO A 410 34.17 16.09 31.59
CA PRO A 410 33.76 14.88 32.32
C PRO A 410 32.27 14.52 32.15
N THR A 411 31.42 15.55 32.03
CA THR A 411 29.97 15.38 31.80
C THR A 411 29.68 14.75 30.44
N LEU A 412 30.31 15.23 29.37
CA LEU A 412 30.18 14.67 28.02
C LEU A 412 30.76 13.25 27.96
N CYS A 413 31.93 13.01 28.57
CA CYS A 413 32.55 11.69 28.59
C CYS A 413 31.67 10.66 29.31
N THR A 414 31.04 11.03 30.44
CA THR A 414 30.10 10.16 31.15
C THR A 414 28.86 9.87 30.31
N TRP A 415 28.32 10.89 29.64
CA TRP A 415 27.16 10.74 28.77
C TRP A 415 27.44 9.86 27.54
N LEU A 416 28.59 10.04 26.87
CA LEU A 416 29.01 9.21 25.72
C LEU A 416 29.23 7.75 26.11
N LYS A 417 29.76 7.47 27.31
CA LYS A 417 29.89 6.10 27.84
C LYS A 417 28.54 5.44 28.12
N ALA A 418 27.49 6.23 28.35
CA ALA A 418 26.13 5.73 28.54
C ALA A 418 25.39 5.51 27.21
N MET A 419 25.92 5.99 26.09
CA MET A 419 25.37 5.68 24.77
C MET A 419 25.64 4.21 24.44
N ASN A 420 24.65 3.51 23.90
CA ASN A 420 24.81 2.15 23.39
C ASN A 420 24.97 2.17 21.86
N PRO A 421 26.16 1.91 21.31
CA PRO A 421 26.37 1.91 19.86
C PRO A 421 25.63 0.79 19.12
N GLN A 422 25.15 -0.25 19.83
CA GLN A 422 24.36 -1.33 19.23
C GLN A 422 22.96 -0.87 18.81
N ASP A 423 22.53 0.31 19.24
CA ASP A 423 21.23 0.87 18.84
C ASP A 423 21.27 1.47 17.42
N LEU A 424 22.48 1.70 16.86
CA LEU A 424 22.67 2.17 15.48
C LEU A 424 22.49 1.02 14.48
N GLN A 425 21.71 1.26 13.43
CA GLN A 425 21.55 0.29 12.34
C GLN A 425 22.72 0.30 11.35
N ASN A 426 23.38 1.46 11.18
CA ASN A 426 24.60 1.61 10.40
C ASN A 426 25.69 2.28 11.25
N THR A 427 26.72 1.50 11.59
CA THR A 427 27.88 2.00 12.36
C THR A 427 28.98 2.61 11.48
N GLY A 428 28.89 2.46 10.15
CA GLY A 428 29.87 2.93 9.17
C GLY A 428 29.63 4.35 8.66
N VAL A 429 28.89 5.17 9.41
CA VAL A 429 28.59 6.56 9.01
C VAL A 429 29.83 7.44 9.18
N PRO A 430 30.26 8.20 8.15
CA PRO A 430 31.43 9.08 8.25
C PRO A 430 31.29 10.17 9.31
N ILE A 431 32.38 10.51 10.01
CA ILE A 431 32.37 11.55 11.05
C ILE A 431 31.92 12.92 10.50
N ALA A 432 32.22 13.22 9.24
CA ALA A 432 31.76 14.44 8.57
C ALA A 432 30.23 14.54 8.47
N ALA A 433 29.52 13.41 8.32
CA ALA A 433 28.07 13.39 8.34
C ALA A 433 27.53 13.60 9.76
N THR A 434 28.18 12.99 10.77
CA THR A 434 27.89 13.26 12.19
C THR A 434 28.11 14.74 12.56
N ALA A 435 29.13 15.40 11.98
CA ALA A 435 29.38 16.82 12.16
C ALA A 435 28.21 17.67 11.63
N LYS A 436 27.70 17.36 10.44
CA LYS A 436 26.53 18.04 9.89
C LYS A 436 25.29 17.83 10.76
N LEU A 437 25.07 16.60 11.25
CA LEU A 437 23.94 16.28 12.11
C LEU A 437 23.96 17.09 13.42
N VAL A 438 25.12 17.21 14.08
CA VAL A 438 25.20 17.97 15.34
C VAL A 438 24.96 19.47 15.14
N HIS A 439 25.42 20.03 14.01
CA HIS A 439 25.07 21.39 13.61
C HIS A 439 23.55 21.53 13.41
N LYS A 440 22.93 20.55 12.75
CA LYS A 440 21.48 20.54 12.55
C LYS A 440 20.71 20.47 13.87
N VAL A 441 21.18 19.66 14.83
CA VAL A 441 20.62 19.61 16.18
C VAL A 441 20.67 20.99 16.85
N MET A 442 21.79 21.70 16.72
CA MET A 442 21.97 23.04 17.29
C MET A 442 21.09 24.11 16.64
N GLU A 443 20.79 24.00 15.34
CA GLU A 443 19.81 24.86 14.67
C GLU A 443 18.38 24.66 15.20
N LEU A 444 18.04 23.43 15.58
CA LEU A 444 16.68 23.05 15.98
C LEU A 444 16.44 23.17 17.49
N LEU A 445 17.50 23.15 18.31
CA LEU A 445 17.40 23.15 19.77
C LEU A 445 17.47 24.58 20.33
N PRO A 446 16.46 25.04 21.09
CA PRO A 446 16.50 26.38 21.69
C PRO A 446 17.68 26.57 22.64
N GLU A 447 18.31 27.75 22.65
CA GLU A 447 19.46 28.06 23.54
C GLU A 447 19.15 27.90 25.03
N LYS A 448 17.87 28.09 25.40
CA LYS A 448 17.39 27.96 26.79
C LYS A 448 17.11 26.50 27.19
N HIS A 449 17.20 25.56 26.25
CA HIS A 449 16.91 24.15 26.51
C HIS A 449 17.99 23.53 27.39
N GLY A 450 17.58 22.61 28.29
CA GLY A 450 18.48 21.99 29.26
C GLY A 450 19.61 21.16 28.64
N GLN A 451 19.46 20.72 27.39
CA GLN A 451 20.47 19.94 26.66
C GLN A 451 21.38 20.79 25.75
N TYR A 452 21.16 22.10 25.65
CA TYR A 452 21.90 22.96 24.72
C TYR A 452 23.42 22.99 25.01
N SER A 453 23.80 23.05 26.29
CA SER A 453 25.21 22.98 26.70
C SER A 453 25.88 21.65 26.34
N LEU A 454 25.13 20.55 26.38
CA LEU A 454 25.63 19.23 25.97
C LEU A 454 25.85 19.19 24.45
N ALA A 455 24.92 19.74 23.67
CA ALA A 455 25.04 19.82 22.21
C ALA A 455 26.25 20.67 21.79
N LEU A 456 26.52 21.80 22.46
CA LEU A 456 27.73 22.60 22.24
C LEU A 456 29.02 21.79 22.45
N HIS A 457 29.16 21.11 23.59
CA HIS A 457 30.33 20.27 23.83
C HIS A 457 30.45 19.11 22.82
N LEU A 458 29.31 18.62 22.32
CA LEU A 458 29.29 17.56 21.32
C LEU A 458 29.77 18.06 19.96
N ILE A 459 29.45 19.30 19.55
CA ILE A 459 30.03 19.93 18.35
C ILE A 459 31.55 19.92 18.46
N ASP A 460 32.10 20.51 19.52
CA ASP A 460 33.54 20.63 19.70
C ASP A 460 34.25 19.27 19.62
N ALA A 461 33.62 18.23 20.20
CA ALA A 461 34.14 16.87 20.17
C ALA A 461 34.10 16.25 18.77
N VAL A 462 33.00 16.41 18.03
CA VAL A 462 32.84 15.87 16.68
C VAL A 462 33.77 16.58 15.69
N GLU A 463 33.90 17.90 15.79
CA GLU A 463 34.82 18.69 14.96
C GLU A 463 36.28 18.32 15.22
N ALA A 464 36.67 18.21 16.49
CA ALA A 464 38.01 17.75 16.84
C ALA A 464 38.29 16.37 16.24
N MET A 465 37.31 15.45 16.27
CA MET A 465 37.46 14.14 15.63
C MET A 465 37.54 14.22 14.10
N ALA A 466 36.79 15.12 13.46
CA ALA A 466 36.82 15.26 12.01
C ALA A 466 38.15 15.81 11.46
N THR A 467 38.96 16.45 12.33
CA THR A 467 40.30 16.94 11.99
C THR A 467 41.43 15.93 12.23
N LEU A 468 41.12 14.77 12.82
CA LEU A 468 42.03 13.63 13.00
C LEU A 468 41.96 12.70 11.78
#